data_AF-A0A9X3LY16-F1
#
_entry.id   AF-A0A9X3LY16-F1
#
_cell.length_a   1.000
_cell.length_b   1.000
_cell.length_c   1.000
_cell.angle_alpha   90.00
_cell.angle_beta   90.00
_cell.angle_gamma   90.00
#
_symmetry.space_group_name_H-M   'P 1'
#
loop_
_entity.id
_entity.type
_entity.pdbx_description
1 polymer ?
#
loop_
_entity_poly.entity_id
_entity_poly.type
_entity_poly.pdbx_seq_one_letter_code
_entity_poly.pdbx_strand_id
1 'polypeptide(L)'
;MSSHKPVPQVYDGVSTEDVPSAGFGWSRISRSGVQIAGWISVLFLLAYNFGNHKGHVETIWLIALAILVAVGLLIHAFQPKLHQVRTVTARNQPVGHQEPDWVYDQKTSTGAYAELTDSQLRALNIEPSRVSHLRVEPGTNNATPVSSGKHAL
;
A
#
# COMPACT_ATOMS: atom_id res chain seq x y z
N MET A 1 1.10 -36.21 -30.97
CA MET A 1 0.35 -36.48 -29.72
C MET A 1 -0.36 -35.19 -29.34
N SER A 2 -1.67 -35.10 -29.55
CA SER A 2 -2.44 -33.89 -29.19
C SER A 2 -2.48 -33.77 -27.68
N SER A 3 -1.86 -32.71 -27.15
CA SER A 3 -1.90 -32.35 -25.74
C SER A 3 -3.26 -31.72 -25.44
N HIS A 4 -4.27 -32.55 -25.16
CA HIS A 4 -5.54 -32.08 -24.62
C HIS A 4 -5.36 -31.89 -23.11
N LYS A 5 -4.76 -30.76 -22.72
CA LYS A 5 -4.92 -30.29 -21.34
C LYS A 5 -6.43 -29.99 -21.16
N PRO A 6 -7.11 -30.61 -20.20
CA PRO A 6 -8.50 -30.26 -19.91
C PRO A 6 -8.57 -28.78 -19.56
N VAL A 7 -9.57 -28.07 -20.11
CA VAL A 7 -9.77 -26.65 -19.84
C VAL A 7 -10.01 -26.46 -18.35
N PRO A 8 -9.27 -25.56 -17.67
CA PRO A 8 -9.48 -25.31 -16.25
C PRO A 8 -10.91 -24.86 -15.97
N GLN A 9 -11.53 -25.50 -14.98
CA GLN A 9 -12.88 -25.17 -14.53
C GLN A 9 -12.77 -24.52 -13.15
N VAL A 10 -13.57 -23.48 -12.91
CA VAL A 10 -13.59 -22.76 -11.65
C VAL A 10 -14.86 -23.16 -10.88
N TYR A 11 -14.65 -23.76 -9.71
CA TYR A 11 -15.70 -24.18 -8.80
C TYR A 11 -15.64 -23.34 -7.56
N ASP A 12 -16.71 -22.59 -7.28
CA ASP A 12 -16.79 -21.66 -6.15
C ASP A 12 -15.48 -20.88 -6.01
N GLY A 13 -15.02 -20.18 -7.05
CA GLY A 13 -13.78 -19.40 -7.01
C GLY A 13 -12.48 -20.13 -6.68
N VAL A 14 -12.40 -21.45 -6.84
CA VAL A 14 -11.16 -22.25 -6.86
C VAL A 14 -11.03 -22.93 -8.22
N SER A 15 -9.85 -22.86 -8.85
CA SER A 15 -9.61 -23.44 -10.18
C SER A 15 -9.10 -24.87 -10.10
N THR A 16 -9.52 -25.73 -11.03
CA THR A 16 -8.91 -27.06 -11.22
C THR A 16 -7.46 -27.00 -11.69
N GLU A 17 -6.99 -25.84 -12.17
CA GLU A 17 -5.56 -25.59 -12.44
C GLU A 17 -4.75 -25.48 -11.14
N ASP A 18 -5.31 -24.86 -10.10
CA ASP A 18 -4.64 -24.69 -8.81
C ASP A 18 -4.73 -25.97 -7.98
N VAL A 19 -5.92 -26.57 -7.91
CA VAL A 19 -6.18 -27.79 -7.15
C VAL A 19 -7.07 -28.74 -7.97
N PRO A 20 -6.60 -29.94 -8.37
CA PRO A 20 -7.36 -30.84 -9.24
C PRO A 20 -8.73 -31.25 -8.69
N SER A 21 -8.88 -31.26 -7.37
CA SER A 21 -10.12 -31.57 -6.64
C SER A 21 -11.02 -30.36 -6.40
N ALA A 22 -10.84 -29.23 -7.09
CA ALA A 22 -11.67 -28.03 -6.91
C ALA A 22 -13.17 -28.32 -6.97
N GLY A 23 -13.61 -29.22 -7.87
CA GLY A 23 -15.01 -29.65 -7.97
C GLY A 23 -15.52 -30.55 -6.81
N PHE A 24 -14.63 -31.14 -6.01
CA PHE A 24 -14.99 -31.95 -4.84
C PHE A 24 -15.33 -31.10 -3.60
N GLY A 25 -15.02 -29.79 -3.62
CA GLY A 25 -15.47 -28.82 -2.61
C GLY A 25 -14.62 -28.72 -1.32
N TRP A 26 -13.72 -29.67 -1.05
CA TRP A 26 -12.84 -29.63 0.15
C TRP A 26 -11.76 -28.56 0.08
N SER A 27 -11.41 -28.12 -1.13
CA SER A 27 -10.31 -27.19 -1.38
C SER A 27 -10.64 -25.74 -1.04
N ARG A 28 -11.91 -25.44 -0.76
CA ARG A 28 -12.35 -24.12 -0.32
C ARG A 28 -12.65 -24.14 1.17
N ILE A 29 -11.92 -23.30 1.90
CA ILE A 29 -12.29 -22.92 3.26
C ILE A 29 -13.05 -21.59 3.19
N SER A 30 -14.30 -21.58 3.68
CA SER A 30 -15.11 -20.36 3.70
C SER A 30 -14.60 -19.38 4.76
N ARG A 31 -14.64 -18.08 4.44
CA ARG A 31 -14.23 -17.02 5.37
C ARG A 31 -15.05 -17.05 6.66
N SER A 32 -16.34 -17.30 6.56
CA SER A 32 -17.25 -17.45 7.70
C SER A 32 -16.92 -18.70 8.52
N GLY A 33 -16.57 -19.82 7.88
CA GLY A 33 -16.14 -21.04 8.55
C GLY A 33 -14.90 -20.82 9.42
N VAL A 34 -13.88 -20.13 8.90
CA VAL A 34 -12.68 -19.76 9.67
C VAL A 34 -13.05 -18.90 10.88
N GLN A 35 -13.92 -17.90 10.69
CA GLN A 35 -14.32 -17.01 11.78
C GLN A 35 -15.06 -17.76 12.89
N ILE A 36 -16.03 -18.60 12.54
CA ILE A 36 -16.81 -19.38 13.51
C ILE A 36 -15.89 -20.34 14.27
N ALA A 37 -15.08 -21.13 13.55
CA ALA A 37 -14.16 -22.08 14.18
C ALA A 37 -13.16 -21.38 15.11
N GLY A 38 -12.58 -20.26 14.66
CA GLY A 38 -11.64 -19.48 15.46
C GLY A 38 -12.26 -18.90 16.72
N TRP A 39 -13.45 -18.29 16.65
CA TRP A 39 -14.12 -17.74 17.84
C TRP A 39 -14.56 -18.83 18.82
N ILE A 40 -14.96 -20.00 18.31
CA ILE A 40 -15.17 -21.18 19.14
C ILE A 40 -13.87 -21.54 19.87
N SER A 41 -12.72 -21.63 19.19
CA SER A 41 -11.43 -21.90 19.84
C SER A 41 -11.08 -20.87 20.92
N VAL A 42 -11.33 -19.57 20.69
CA VAL A 42 -11.13 -18.52 21.71
C VAL A 42 -12.00 -18.78 22.95
N LEU A 43 -13.29 -19.09 22.76
CA LEU A 43 -14.18 -19.42 23.88
C LEU A 43 -13.69 -20.63 24.68
N PHE A 44 -13.22 -21.68 24.02
CA PHE A 44 -12.67 -22.86 24.69
C PHE A 44 -11.41 -22.53 25.50
N LEU A 45 -10.49 -21.73 24.95
CA LEU A 45 -9.28 -21.30 25.66
C LEU A 45 -9.62 -20.49 26.93
N LEU A 46 -10.63 -19.63 26.85
CA LEU A 46 -11.11 -18.88 28.02
C LEU A 46 -11.80 -19.81 29.03
N ALA A 47 -12.63 -20.74 28.55
CA ALA A 47 -13.31 -21.72 29.40
C ALA A 47 -12.33 -22.60 30.20
N TYR A 48 -11.17 -22.95 29.62
CA TYR A 48 -10.14 -23.72 30.32
C TYR A 48 -9.50 -23.01 31.51
N ASN A 49 -9.78 -21.72 31.75
CA ASN A 49 -9.35 -21.07 32.98
C ASN A 49 -10.22 -21.42 34.19
N PHE A 50 -11.41 -22.00 33.97
CA PHE A 50 -12.30 -22.43 35.04
C PHE A 50 -12.05 -23.90 35.38
N GLY A 51 -11.41 -24.15 36.52
CA GLY A 51 -11.06 -25.49 36.95
C GLY A 51 -10.18 -25.51 38.19
N ASN A 52 -9.68 -26.69 38.56
CA ASN A 52 -8.80 -26.88 39.71
C ASN A 52 -7.32 -26.57 39.37
N HIS A 53 -7.05 -25.41 38.81
CA HIS A 53 -5.69 -25.00 38.46
C HIS A 53 -4.95 -24.45 39.68
N LYS A 54 -3.66 -24.79 39.81
CA LYS A 54 -2.77 -24.25 40.85
C LYS A 54 -1.60 -23.54 40.18
N GLY A 55 -1.41 -22.27 40.55
CA GLY A 55 -0.44 -21.38 39.90
C GLY A 55 -1.02 -20.68 38.68
N HIS A 56 -0.31 -19.65 38.21
CA HIS A 56 -0.83 -18.74 37.17
C HIS A 56 -0.20 -18.96 35.79
N VAL A 57 0.80 -19.83 35.67
CA VAL A 57 1.53 -20.03 34.40
C VAL A 57 0.59 -20.51 33.30
N GLU A 58 -0.26 -21.50 33.59
CA GLU A 58 -1.26 -22.01 32.65
C GLU A 58 -2.26 -20.93 32.23
N THR A 59 -2.84 -20.20 33.19
CA THR A 59 -3.74 -19.07 32.94
C THR A 59 -3.11 -18.02 32.03
N ILE A 60 -1.85 -17.64 32.27
CA ILE A 60 -1.14 -16.67 31.46
C ILE A 60 -1.01 -17.17 30.01
N TRP A 61 -0.66 -18.43 29.80
CA TRP A 61 -0.56 -19.00 28.46
C TRP A 61 -1.91 -19.12 27.75
N LEU A 62 -2.96 -19.57 28.45
CA LEU A 62 -4.31 -19.66 27.88
C LEU A 62 -4.84 -18.29 27.45
N ILE A 63 -4.66 -17.28 28.30
CA ILE A 63 -5.07 -15.90 27.99
C ILE A 63 -4.23 -15.33 26.83
N ALA A 64 -2.91 -15.52 26.84
CA ALA A 64 -2.03 -15.03 25.78
C ALA A 64 -2.40 -15.63 24.41
N LEU A 65 -2.64 -16.95 24.36
CA LEU A 65 -3.08 -17.63 23.14
C LEU A 65 -4.48 -17.18 22.70
N ALA A 66 -5.42 -17.01 23.64
CA ALA A 66 -6.76 -16.52 23.34
C ALA A 66 -6.70 -15.11 22.71
N ILE A 67 -5.88 -14.21 23.26
CA ILE A 67 -5.66 -12.86 22.71
C ILE A 67 -5.04 -12.94 21.31
N LEU A 68 -4.00 -13.76 21.13
CA LEU A 68 -3.33 -13.92 19.84
C LEU A 68 -4.31 -14.39 18.75
N VAL A 69 -5.11 -15.42 19.04
CA VAL A 69 -6.11 -15.93 18.09
C VAL A 69 -7.20 -14.88 17.83
N ALA A 70 -7.72 -14.22 18.87
CA ALA A 70 -8.74 -13.19 18.72
C ALA A 70 -8.26 -12.02 17.85
N VAL A 71 -7.05 -11.52 18.08
CA VAL A 71 -6.44 -10.46 17.26
C VAL A 71 -6.26 -10.92 15.82
N GLY A 72 -5.77 -12.15 15.60
CA GLY A 72 -5.66 -12.74 14.27
C GLY A 72 -7.01 -12.80 13.53
N LEU A 73 -8.08 -13.17 14.23
CA LEU A 73 -9.43 -13.21 13.67
C LEU A 73 -9.96 -11.82 13.34
N LEU A 74 -9.71 -10.81 14.17
CA LEU A 74 -10.08 -9.42 13.90
C LEU A 74 -9.36 -8.90 12.66
N ILE A 75 -8.05 -9.13 12.53
CA ILE A 75 -7.29 -8.76 11.33
C ILE A 75 -7.86 -9.47 10.10
N HIS A 76 -8.16 -10.78 10.20
CA HIS A 76 -8.77 -11.54 9.11
C HIS A 76 -10.21 -11.08 8.78
N ALA A 77 -10.98 -10.59 9.75
CA ALA A 77 -12.35 -10.09 9.58
C ALA A 77 -12.40 -8.70 8.95
N PHE A 78 -11.48 -7.82 9.31
CA PHE A 78 -11.50 -6.44 8.82
C PHE A 78 -10.60 -6.21 7.61
N GLN A 79 -9.61 -7.10 7.36
CA GLN A 79 -8.60 -6.96 6.31
C GLN A 79 -8.16 -5.50 6.15
N PRO A 80 -7.63 -4.89 7.23
CA PRO A 80 -7.33 -3.47 7.23
C PRO A 80 -6.37 -3.16 6.07
N LYS A 81 -6.83 -2.30 5.15
CA LYS A 81 -6.01 -1.84 4.04
C LYS A 81 -4.99 -0.85 4.61
N LEU A 82 -3.73 -1.28 4.67
CA LEU A 82 -2.63 -0.38 5.04
C LEU A 82 -2.48 0.73 3.98
N HIS A 83 -1.69 1.77 4.30
CA HIS A 83 -1.37 2.84 3.36
C HIS A 83 -0.73 2.26 2.10
N GLN A 84 -1.54 2.12 1.05
CA GLN A 84 -1.08 1.66 -0.24
C GLN A 84 -0.44 2.84 -0.96
N VAL A 85 0.88 2.78 -1.18
CA VAL A 85 1.59 3.76 -2.01
C VAL A 85 1.02 3.64 -3.42
N ARG A 86 0.21 4.62 -3.81
CA ARG A 86 -0.26 4.73 -5.20
C ARG A 86 0.84 5.40 -5.98
N THR A 87 1.56 4.64 -6.80
CA THR A 87 2.45 5.23 -7.79
C THR A 87 1.61 6.10 -8.71
N VAL A 88 1.77 7.41 -8.63
CA VAL A 88 1.17 8.37 -9.57
C VAL A 88 1.92 8.16 -10.88
N THR A 89 1.36 7.31 -11.73
CA THR A 89 1.80 7.18 -13.12
C THR A 89 1.08 8.24 -13.95
N ALA A 90 1.60 8.57 -15.13
CA ALA A 90 0.97 9.51 -16.06
C ALA A 90 -0.51 9.19 -16.37
N ARG A 91 -0.94 7.93 -16.15
CA ARG A 91 -2.33 7.48 -16.38
C ARG A 91 -3.23 7.54 -15.14
N ASN A 92 -2.68 7.80 -13.95
CA ASN A 92 -3.42 7.80 -12.69
C ASN A 92 -3.13 9.08 -11.90
N GLN A 93 -3.45 10.21 -12.53
CA GLN A 93 -3.33 11.53 -11.92
C GLN A 93 -4.63 11.92 -11.23
N PRO A 94 -4.58 12.63 -10.08
CA PRO A 94 -5.77 13.12 -9.41
C PRO A 94 -6.51 14.16 -10.28
N VAL A 95 -7.81 14.30 -10.07
CA VAL A 95 -8.63 15.31 -10.77
C VAL A 95 -8.04 16.70 -10.53
N GLY A 96 -7.71 17.40 -11.61
CA GLY A 96 -7.10 18.74 -11.56
C GLY A 96 -5.57 18.76 -11.51
N HIS A 97 -4.90 17.61 -11.64
CA HIS A 97 -3.45 17.61 -11.85
C HIS A 97 -3.12 18.30 -13.18
N GLN A 98 -2.25 19.31 -13.12
CA GLN A 98 -1.63 19.91 -14.29
C GLN A 98 -0.18 19.47 -14.31
N GLU A 99 0.25 18.84 -15.41
CA GLU A 99 1.64 18.46 -15.58
C GLU A 99 2.50 19.73 -15.72
N PRO A 100 3.65 19.81 -15.02
CA PRO A 100 4.61 20.88 -15.28
C PRO A 100 5.04 20.86 -16.75
N ASP A 101 5.15 22.03 -17.37
CA ASP A 101 5.77 22.15 -18.68
C ASP A 101 7.29 22.05 -18.50
N TRP A 102 7.80 20.82 -18.51
CA TRP A 102 9.20 20.51 -18.28
C TRP A 102 10.15 21.25 -19.24
N VAL A 103 9.73 21.45 -20.50
CA VAL A 103 10.55 22.11 -21.51
C VAL A 103 10.63 23.60 -21.24
N TYR A 104 9.51 24.22 -20.88
CA TYR A 104 9.47 25.62 -20.47
C TYR A 104 10.29 25.82 -19.20
N ASP A 105 9.99 25.07 -18.13
CA ASP A 105 10.63 25.20 -16.82
C ASP A 105 12.16 24.99 -16.88
N GLN A 106 12.63 24.07 -17.71
CA GLN A 106 14.07 23.88 -17.91
C GLN A 106 14.73 25.07 -18.62
N LYS A 107 14.05 25.66 -19.62
CA LYS A 107 14.58 26.81 -20.36
C LYS A 107 14.59 28.08 -19.53
N THR A 108 13.57 28.30 -18.71
CA THR A 108 13.45 29.47 -17.83
C THR A 108 14.09 29.26 -16.47
N SER A 109 14.60 28.05 -16.17
CA SER A 109 15.08 27.68 -14.84
C SER A 109 14.05 27.96 -13.74
N THR A 110 12.79 27.58 -13.98
CA THR A 110 11.65 27.75 -13.06
C THR A 110 11.12 26.39 -12.57
N GLY A 111 10.11 26.40 -11.69
CA GLY A 111 9.47 25.19 -11.19
C GLY A 111 10.47 24.24 -10.50
N ALA A 112 10.56 23.01 -10.99
CA ALA A 112 11.50 22.00 -10.47
C ALA A 112 12.98 22.39 -10.64
N TYR A 113 13.30 23.36 -11.51
CA TYR A 113 14.66 23.82 -11.79
C TYR A 113 15.05 25.10 -11.04
N ALA A 114 14.12 25.73 -10.32
CA ALA A 114 14.30 27.06 -9.71
C ALA A 114 15.39 27.10 -8.63
N GLU A 115 15.53 26.01 -7.86
CA GLU A 115 16.42 25.94 -6.69
C GLU A 115 17.60 24.98 -6.90
N LEU A 116 17.94 24.67 -8.16
CA LEU A 116 19.08 23.80 -8.43
C LEU A 116 20.37 24.42 -7.90
N THR A 117 21.20 23.60 -7.25
CA THR A 117 22.53 23.99 -6.81
C THR A 117 23.50 24.05 -7.99
N ASP A 118 24.62 24.74 -7.81
CA ASP A 118 25.64 24.87 -8.87
C ASP A 118 26.24 23.53 -9.31
N SER A 119 26.31 22.55 -8.40
CA SER A 119 26.74 21.19 -8.76
C SER A 119 25.67 20.46 -9.58
N GLN A 120 24.39 20.66 -9.26
CA GLN A 120 23.28 20.08 -10.02
C GLN A 120 23.16 20.68 -11.42
N LEU A 121 23.34 22.00 -11.56
CA LEU A 121 23.38 22.65 -12.88
C LEU A 121 24.51 22.11 -13.75
N ARG A 122 25.70 21.95 -13.19
CA ARG A 122 26.84 21.36 -13.91
C ARG A 122 26.60 19.90 -14.29
N ALA A 123 25.90 19.13 -13.46
CA ALA A 123 25.49 17.77 -13.79
C ALA A 123 24.53 17.71 -14.98
N LEU A 124 23.77 18.77 -15.23
CA LEU A 124 22.92 18.94 -16.43
C LEU A 124 23.67 19.56 -17.62
N ASN A 125 25.00 19.72 -17.53
CA ASN A 125 25.83 20.44 -18.50
C ASN A 125 25.42 21.91 -18.69
N ILE A 126 24.90 22.55 -17.63
CA ILE A 126 24.54 23.96 -17.59
C ILE A 126 25.56 24.69 -16.70
N GLU A 127 26.23 25.70 -17.25
CA GLU A 127 27.14 26.54 -16.46
C GLU A 127 26.33 27.46 -15.54
N PRO A 128 26.59 27.51 -14.22
CA PRO A 128 25.81 28.31 -13.28
C PRO A 128 25.75 29.80 -13.65
N SER A 129 26.83 30.35 -14.21
CA SER A 129 26.91 31.74 -14.66
C SER A 129 25.97 32.05 -15.84
N ARG A 130 25.58 31.06 -16.64
CA ARG A 130 24.66 31.26 -17.78
C ARG A 130 23.23 31.52 -17.33
N VAL A 131 22.82 30.92 -16.21
CA VAL A 131 21.44 30.97 -15.68
C VAL A 131 21.31 31.79 -14.40
N SER A 132 22.40 32.43 -13.95
CA SER A 132 22.42 33.29 -12.75
C SER A 132 21.37 34.39 -12.77
N HIS A 133 21.05 34.93 -13.95
CA HIS A 133 20.04 35.97 -14.14
C HIS A 133 18.58 35.47 -14.13
N LEU A 134 18.36 34.15 -14.18
CA LEU A 134 17.03 33.53 -14.23
C LEU A 134 16.65 32.85 -12.91
N ARG A 135 17.63 32.56 -12.06
CA ARG A 135 17.46 31.76 -10.85
C ARG A 135 17.34 32.63 -9.60
N VAL A 136 16.69 32.07 -8.59
CA VAL A 136 16.77 32.57 -7.22
C VAL A 136 17.96 31.88 -6.56
N GLU A 137 18.83 32.65 -5.90
CA GLU A 137 19.98 32.09 -5.18
C GLU A 137 19.46 31.13 -4.08
N PRO A 138 19.85 29.84 -4.10
CA PRO A 138 19.36 28.85 -3.14
C PRO A 138 19.66 29.30 -1.70
N GLY A 139 18.62 29.47 -0.87
CA GLY A 139 18.77 29.92 0.52
C GLY A 139 18.69 31.43 0.74
N THR A 140 18.45 32.22 -0.30
CA THR A 140 18.06 33.63 -0.13
C THR A 140 16.54 33.72 0.00
N ASN A 141 16.06 34.05 1.21
CA ASN A 141 14.63 34.13 1.56
C ASN A 141 13.93 35.37 0.94
N ASN A 142 14.10 35.62 -0.36
CA ASN A 142 13.45 36.71 -1.09
C ASN A 142 12.36 36.20 -2.05
N ALA A 143 11.71 35.08 -1.71
CA ALA A 143 10.49 34.68 -2.38
C ALA A 143 9.36 35.64 -1.98
N THR A 144 9.16 36.70 -2.78
CA THR A 144 7.84 37.32 -2.85
C THR A 144 6.92 36.22 -3.36
N PRO A 145 5.85 35.84 -2.65
CA PRO A 145 4.97 34.78 -3.11
C PRO A 145 4.41 35.21 -4.46
N VAL A 146 4.78 34.49 -5.52
CA VAL A 146 4.08 34.62 -6.81
C VAL A 146 2.67 34.16 -6.55
N SER A 147 1.79 35.14 -6.31
CA SER A 147 0.34 34.96 -6.25
C SER A 147 -0.05 34.18 -7.49
N SER A 148 -0.44 32.92 -7.29
CA SER A 148 -1.00 32.06 -8.34
C SER A 148 -2.23 32.80 -8.90
N GLY A 149 -2.01 33.52 -10.00
CA GLY A 149 -3.03 34.27 -10.68
C GLY A 149 -4.03 33.28 -11.24
N LYS A 150 -5.22 33.23 -10.64
CA LYS A 150 -6.43 32.73 -11.29
C LYS A 150 -6.58 33.49 -12.61
N HIS A 151 -6.11 32.91 -13.71
CA HIS A 151 -6.55 33.32 -15.02
C HIS A 151 -7.95 32.75 -15.21
N ALA A 152 -8.95 33.57 -14.86
CA ALA A 152 -10.27 33.47 -15.43
C ALA A 152 -10.15 33.87 -16.90
N LEU A 153 -10.49 32.93 -17.79
CA LEU A 153 -11.42 33.05 -18.92
C LEU A 153 -11.64 31.66 -19.51
#